data_AF-A0A2W5DH33-F1
#
_entry.id   AF-A0A2W5DH33-F1
#
_cell.length_a   1.000
_cell.length_b   1.000
_cell.length_c   1.000
_cell.angle_alpha   90.00
_cell.angle_beta   90.00
_cell.angle_gamma   90.00
#
_symmetry.space_group_name_H-M   'P 1'
#
loop_
_entity.id
_entity.type
_entity.pdbx_description
1 polymer ?
#
loop_
_entity_poly.entity_id
_entity_poly.type
_entity_poly.pdbx_seq_one_letter_code
_entity_poly.pdbx_strand_id
1 'polypeptide(L)'
;MTITTEALTTIELDAANAPIPTLTRHIEAVRNGMKDASAEVTEHARALLLKLEHLLQQQQAEPATAEASQDFLAPWLTLAEPEQAAA
;
A
#
# COMPACT_ATOMS: atom_id res chain seq x y z
N MET A 1 9.56 7.71 21.25
CA MET A 1 9.91 6.32 20.92
C MET A 1 10.74 6.38 19.65
N THR A 2 12.01 6.01 19.72
CA THR A 2 12.91 6.05 18.55
C THR A 2 12.60 4.84 17.69
N ILE A 3 12.31 5.07 16.40
CA ILE A 3 12.08 3.96 15.46
C ILE A 3 13.41 3.33 15.07
N THR A 4 13.42 2.02 14.89
CA THR A 4 14.61 1.23 14.51
C THR A 4 14.37 0.54 13.17
N THR A 5 15.45 0.14 12.50
CA THR A 5 15.37 -0.65 11.27
C THR A 5 14.55 -1.94 11.47
N GLU A 6 14.74 -2.63 12.60
CA GLU A 6 13.97 -3.84 12.95
C GLU A 6 12.47 -3.57 13.11
N ALA A 7 12.11 -2.44 13.74
CA ALA A 7 10.72 -2.02 13.86
C ALA A 7 10.11 -1.71 12.49
N LEU A 8 10.87 -1.06 11.59
CA LEU A 8 10.43 -0.78 10.21
C LEU A 8 10.21 -2.09 9.44
N THR A 9 11.12 -3.05 9.51
CA THR A 9 10.97 -4.36 8.87
C THR A 9 9.76 -5.13 9.41
N THR A 10 9.50 -5.05 10.72
CA THR A 10 8.33 -5.67 11.34
C THR A 10 7.02 -5.03 10.83
N ILE A 11 6.99 -3.70 10.75
CA ILE A 11 5.84 -2.96 10.18
C ILE A 11 5.63 -3.37 8.72
N GLU A 12 6.71 -3.49 7.94
CA GLU A 12 6.62 -3.87 6.53
C GLU A 12 6.01 -5.27 6.34
N LEU A 13 6.41 -6.24 7.16
CA LEU A 13 5.87 -7.59 7.15
C LEU A 13 4.38 -7.62 7.53
N ASP A 14 4.00 -6.88 8.58
CA ASP A 14 2.61 -6.80 9.03
C ASP A 14 1.70 -6.07 8.01
N ALA A 15 2.24 -5.05 7.34
CA ALA A 15 1.48 -4.22 6.42
C ALA A 15 0.97 -4.93 5.15
N ALA A 16 1.61 -6.04 4.73
CA ALA A 16 1.31 -6.70 3.46
C ALA A 16 -0.17 -7.10 3.29
N ASN A 17 -0.85 -7.48 4.38
CA ASN A 17 -2.26 -7.85 4.39
C ASN A 17 -3.07 -7.07 5.45
N ALA A 18 -2.53 -5.96 5.94
CA ALA A 18 -3.15 -5.18 7.00
C ALA A 18 -4.41 -4.45 6.48
N PRO A 19 -5.49 -4.39 7.27
CA PRO A 19 -6.65 -3.59 6.90
C PRO A 19 -6.34 -2.08 7.01
N ILE A 20 -7.13 -1.24 6.32
CA ILE A 20 -7.02 0.22 6.30
C ILE A 20 -6.69 0.85 7.68
N PRO A 21 -7.41 0.55 8.78
CA PRO A 21 -7.12 1.18 10.08
C PRO A 21 -5.71 0.87 10.60
N THR A 22 -5.23 -0.35 10.33
CA THR A 22 -3.88 -0.79 10.72
C THR A 22 -2.82 -0.11 9.87
N LEU A 23 -3.05 0.03 8.55
CA LEU A 23 -2.15 0.78 7.65
C LEU A 23 -2.03 2.25 8.09
N THR A 24 -3.14 2.91 8.39
CA THR A 24 -3.14 4.29 8.90
C THR A 24 -2.31 4.41 10.18
N ARG A 25 -2.50 3.50 11.13
CA ARG A 25 -1.72 3.46 12.38
C ARG A 25 -0.23 3.29 12.12
N HIS A 26 0.14 2.42 11.19
CA HIS A 26 1.55 2.21 10.82
C HIS A 26 2.16 3.45 10.17
N ILE A 27 1.44 4.12 9.28
CA ILE A 27 1.88 5.39 8.68
C ILE A 27 2.16 6.44 9.77
N GLU A 28 1.25 6.58 10.74
CA GLU A 28 1.43 7.50 11.86
C GLU A 28 2.61 7.12 12.75
N ALA A 29 2.78 5.82 13.04
CA ALA A 29 3.90 5.32 13.83
C ALA A 29 5.25 5.62 13.16
N VAL A 30 5.37 5.39 11.85
CA VAL A 30 6.59 5.67 11.09
C VAL A 30 6.85 7.17 11.03
N ARG A 31 5.86 8.00 10.69
CA ARG A 31 6.00 9.47 10.65
C ARG A 31 6.44 10.05 11.99
N ASN A 32 5.87 9.58 13.10
CA ASN A 32 6.25 10.05 14.43
C ASN A 32 7.63 9.55 14.85
N GLY A 33 7.96 8.30 14.52
CA GLY A 33 9.23 7.68 14.85
C GLY A 33 10.44 8.30 14.13
N MET A 34 10.24 8.87 12.94
CA MET A 34 11.29 9.50 12.15
C MET A 34 11.86 10.80 12.74
N LYS A 35 11.14 11.49 13.63
CA LYS A 35 11.54 12.82 14.14
C LYS A 35 12.88 12.78 14.88
N ASP A 36 13.17 11.66 15.54
CA ASP A 36 14.37 11.46 16.37
C ASP A 36 15.30 10.35 15.82
N ALA A 37 15.12 9.95 14.56
CA ALA A 37 15.83 8.82 13.95
C ALA A 37 17.18 9.22 13.34
N SER A 38 18.12 8.27 13.25
CA SER A 38 19.35 8.47 12.49
C SER A 38 19.07 8.60 10.99
N ALA A 39 20.02 9.13 10.22
CA ALA A 39 19.84 9.36 8.78
C ALA A 39 19.51 8.07 8.01
N GLU A 40 20.23 6.97 8.31
CA GLU A 40 20.01 5.66 7.70
C GLU A 40 18.59 5.11 7.98
N VAL A 41 18.16 5.18 9.24
CA VAL A 41 16.81 4.73 9.63
C VAL A 41 15.74 5.63 9.00
N THR A 42 16.02 6.93 8.86
CA THR A 42 15.12 7.89 8.22
C THR A 42 14.91 7.56 6.74
N GLU A 43 15.96 7.16 6.02
CA GLU A 43 15.85 6.78 4.60
C GLU A 43 14.99 5.53 4.43
N HIS A 44 15.23 4.49 5.23
CA HIS A 44 14.40 3.29 5.24
C HIS A 44 12.94 3.62 5.60
N ALA A 45 12.72 4.48 6.60
CA ALA A 45 11.38 4.90 6.99
C ALA A 45 10.64 5.65 5.88
N ARG A 46 11.34 6.48 5.08
CA ARG A 46 10.75 7.17 3.91
C ARG A 46 10.33 6.18 2.83
N ALA A 47 11.17 5.19 2.53
CA ALA A 47 10.84 4.15 1.57
C ALA A 47 9.61 3.34 2.02
N LEU A 48 9.56 2.97 3.31
CA LEU A 48 8.42 2.27 3.88
C LEU A 48 7.14 3.12 3.85
N LEU A 49 7.22 4.42 4.14
CA LEU A 49 6.06 5.31 4.06
C LEU A 49 5.43 5.33 2.68
N LEU A 50 6.25 5.43 1.62
CA LEU A 50 5.76 5.39 0.24
C LEU A 50 4.99 4.09 -0.03
N LYS A 51 5.52 2.95 0.43
CA LYS A 51 4.87 1.65 0.30
C LYS A 51 3.53 1.59 1.04
N LEU A 52 3.48 2.08 2.29
CA LEU A 52 2.27 2.08 3.10
C LEU A 52 1.17 2.98 2.51
N GLU A 53 1.53 4.16 2.02
CA GLU A 53 0.61 5.08 1.36
C GLU A 53 0.06 4.47 0.07
N HIS A 54 0.91 3.79 -0.70
CA HIS A 54 0.48 3.06 -1.89
C HIS A 54 -0.52 1.94 -1.56
N LEU A 55 -0.23 1.11 -0.54
CA LEU A 55 -1.13 0.04 -0.10
C LEU A 55 -2.48 0.60 0.38
N LEU A 56 -2.45 1.72 1.09
CA LEU A 56 -3.67 2.40 1.55
C LEU A 56 -4.51 2.89 0.36
N GLN A 57 -3.88 3.51 -0.63
CA GLN A 57 -4.55 3.95 -1.86
C GLN A 57 -5.13 2.77 -2.64
N GLN A 58 -4.39 1.67 -2.76
CA GLN A 58 -4.87 0.45 -3.43
C GLN A 58 -6.11 -0.13 -2.76
N GLN A 59 -6.21 -0.12 -1.43
CA GLN A 59 -7.41 -0.60 -0.73
C GLN A 59 -8.61 0.35 -0.83
N GLN A 60 -8.36 1.63 -1.07
CA GLN A 60 -9.42 2.64 -1.23
C GLN A 60 -9.86 2.81 -2.69
N ALA A 61 -9.06 2.32 -3.64
CA ALA A 61 -9.39 2.36 -5.05
C ALA A 61 -10.63 1.50 -5.31
N GLU A 62 -11.60 2.07 -6.01
CA GLU A 62 -12.71 1.27 -6.52
C GLU A 62 -12.16 0.21 -7.48
N PRO A 63 -12.60 -1.06 -7.36
CA PRO A 63 -12.22 -2.07 -8.31
C PRO A 63 -12.73 -1.63 -9.68
N ALA A 64 -11.84 -1.64 -10.69
CA ALA A 64 -12.23 -1.34 -12.05
C ALA A 64 -13.30 -2.35 -12.47
N THR A 65 -14.55 -1.89 -12.61
CA THR A 65 -15.61 -2.75 -13.14
C THR A 65 -15.33 -2.99 -14.62
N ALA A 66 -15.71 -4.16 -15.13
CA ALA A 66 -15.53 -4.49 -16.54
C ALA A 66 -16.22 -3.45 -17.45
N GLU A 67 -17.34 -2.91 -17.00
CA GLU A 67 -18.12 -1.85 -17.66
C GLU A 67 -17.34 -0.52 -17.69
N ALA A 68 -16.86 -0.03 -16.54
CA ALA A 68 -16.07 1.21 -16.49
C ALA A 68 -14.72 1.09 -17.22
N SER A 69 -14.20 -0.13 -17.35
CA SER A 69 -12.94 -0.40 -18.06
C SER A 69 -13.12 -0.35 -19.58
N GLN A 70 -14.32 -0.68 -20.11
CA GLN A 70 -14.59 -0.67 -21.55
C GLN A 70 -14.71 0.75 -22.12
N ASP A 71 -15.13 1.73 -21.31
CA ASP A 71 -15.29 3.13 -21.72
C ASP A 71 -13.98 3.80 -22.17
N PHE A 72 -12.84 3.30 -21.70
CA PHE A 72 -11.51 3.83 -22.03
C PHE A 72 -10.76 3.01 -23.10
N LEU A 73 -11.36 1.93 -23.60
CA LEU A 73 -10.74 1.09 -24.62
C LEU A 73 -11.02 1.62 -26.01
N ALA A 74 -10.06 1.40 -26.92
CA ALA A 74 -10.32 1.61 -28.33
C ALA A 74 -11.47 0.67 -28.79
N PRO A 75 -12.33 1.09 -29.73
CA PRO A 75 -13.54 0.33 -30.10
C PRO A 75 -13.31 -1.11 -30.61
N TRP A 76 -12.07 -1.46 -30.96
CA TRP A 76 -11.67 -2.79 -31.42
C TRP A 76 -11.07 -3.67 -30.31
N LEU A 77 -11.06 -3.20 -29.06
CA LEU A 77 -10.42 -3.89 -27.94
C LEU A 77 -11.48 -4.26 -26.90
N THR A 78 -11.59 -5.56 -26.60
CA THR A 78 -12.53 -6.08 -25.60
C THR A 78 -11.72 -6.81 -24.53
N LEU A 79 -11.96 -6.47 -23.25
CA LEU A 79 -11.40 -7.24 -22.15
C LEU A 79 -12.21 -8.54 -22.02
N ALA A 80 -11.54 -9.68 -22.10
CA ALA A 80 -12.17 -10.95 -21.74
C ALA A 80 -12.58 -10.87 -20.26
N GLU A 81 -13.79 -11.35 -19.93
CA GLU A 81 -14.17 -11.51 -18.53
C GLU A 81 -13.11 -12.37 -17.83
N PRO A 82 -12.70 -12.03 -16.60
CA PRO A 82 -11.84 -12.91 -15.84
C PRO A 82 -12.60 -14.24 -15.68
N GLU A 83 -12.14 -15.29 -16.35
CA GLU A 83 -12.55 -16.66 -16.06
C GLU A 83 -12.51 -16.80 -14.54
N GLN A 84 -13.67 -17.05 -13.93
CA GLN A 84 -13.77 -17.37 -12.51
C GLN A 84 -12.76 -18.48 -12.24
N ALA A 85 -11.63 -18.09 -11.64
CA ALA A 85 -10.56 -19.00 -11.30
C ALA A 85 -11.11 -19.94 -10.21
N ALA A 86 -11.59 -21.09 -10.67
CA ALA A 86 -11.74 -22.35 -9.96
C ALA A 86 -12.10 -22.26 -8.46
N ALA A 87 -13.40 -22.36 -8.17
CA ALA A 87 -13.93 -23.13 -7.04
C ALA A 87 -15.35 -23.62 -7.34
#